data_AF-A0ABF7RGE0-F1
#
_entry.id   AF-A0ABF7RGE0-F1
#
_cell.length_a   1.000
_cell.length_b   1.000
_cell.length_c   1.000
_cell.angle_alpha   90.00
_cell.angle_beta   90.00
_cell.angle_gamma   90.00
#
_symmetry.space_group_name_H-M   'P 1'
#
loop_
_entity.id
_entity.type
_entity.pdbx_description
1 polymer ?
#
loop_
_entity_poly.entity_id
_entity_poly.type
_entity_poly.pdbx_seq_one_letter_code
_entity_poly.pdbx_strand_id
1 'polypeptide(L)' 'MWPTGPPRSAAPPTFLPMVLQRDGVTISLLRFAALTTPGTPHDARQQEMRIECFYPADEASRRALERITL' A
#
# COMPACT_ATOMS: atom_id res chain seq x y z
N MET A 1 -15.00 -1.77 -34.28
CA MET A 1 -14.63 -0.73 -33.30
C MET A 1 -15.00 -1.28 -31.92
N TRP A 2 -14.03 -1.70 -31.12
CA TRP A 2 -14.30 -2.29 -29.80
C TRP A 2 -14.75 -1.18 -28.84
N PRO A 3 -15.82 -1.39 -28.03
CA PRO A 3 -16.25 -0.39 -27.06
C PRO A 3 -15.17 -0.26 -25.98
N THR A 4 -14.61 0.94 -25.83
CA THR A 4 -13.76 1.30 -24.70
C THR A 4 -14.56 1.06 -23.43
N GLY A 5 -14.22 -0.03 -22.72
CA GLY A 5 -14.82 -0.33 -21.42
C GLY A 5 -14.67 0.83 -20.44
N PRO A 6 -15.44 0.83 -19.34
CA PRO A 6 -15.38 1.91 -18.36
C PRO A 6 -13.93 2.18 -17.95
N PRO A 7 -13.56 3.44 -17.66
CA PRO A 7 -12.19 3.77 -17.28
C PRO A 7 -11.74 2.84 -16.16
N ARG A 8 -10.60 2.17 -16.37
CA ARG A 8 -9.95 1.38 -15.32
C ARG A 8 -9.79 2.32 -14.12
N SER A 9 -10.32 1.93 -12.96
CA SER A 9 -10.20 2.71 -11.71
C SER A 9 -8.79 3.28 -11.60
N ALA A 10 -8.67 4.60 -11.43
CA ALA A 10 -7.37 5.24 -11.27
C ALA A 10 -6.61 4.58 -10.11
N ALA A 11 -5.32 4.32 -10.30
CA ALA A 11 -4.49 3.77 -9.23
C ALA A 11 -4.46 4.76 -8.05
N PRO A 12 -4.50 4.27 -6.80
CA PRO A 12 -4.37 5.14 -5.64
C PRO A 12 -3.01 5.85 -5.68
N PRO A 13 -2.90 7.05 -5.06
CA PRO A 13 -1.66 7.80 -5.06
C PRO A 13 -0.53 7.01 -4.40
N THR A 14 0.71 7.28 -4.83
CA THR A 14 1.93 6.63 -4.31
C THR A 14 2.00 6.75 -2.79
N PHE A 15 1.69 7.93 -2.26
CA PHE A 15 1.51 8.19 -0.83
C PHE A 15 0.03 8.38 -0.51
N LEU A 16 -0.48 7.64 0.46
CA LEU A 16 -1.86 7.72 0.90
C LEU A 16 -1.92 7.79 2.44
N PRO A 17 -2.31 8.95 3.01
CA PRO A 17 -2.65 9.04 4.42
C PRO A 17 -3.85 8.14 4.74
N MET A 18 -3.80 7.45 5.87
CA MET A 18 -4.87 6.57 6.32
C MET A 18 -4.96 6.55 7.85
N VAL A 19 -6.16 6.28 8.36
CA VAL A 19 -6.42 6.16 9.80
C VAL A 19 -7.09 4.82 10.04
N LEU A 20 -6.51 4.02 10.94
CA LEU A 20 -7.03 2.72 11.37
C LEU A 20 -7.52 2.82 12.81
N GLN A 21 -8.79 2.49 13.03
CA GLN A 21 -9.43 2.48 14.35
C GLN A 21 -9.76 1.06 14.77
N ARG A 22 -9.33 0.64 15.96
CA ARG A 22 -9.69 -0.65 16.53
C ARG A 22 -9.57 -0.63 18.06
N ASP A 23 -10.58 -1.15 18.76
CA ASP A 23 -10.56 -1.35 20.22
C ASP A 23 -10.13 -0.08 21.01
N GLY A 24 -10.58 1.09 20.55
CA GLY A 24 -10.24 2.40 21.14
C GLY A 24 -8.85 2.94 20.76
N VAL A 25 -8.06 2.18 19.99
CA VAL A 25 -6.75 2.61 19.46
C VAL A 25 -6.93 3.28 18.11
N THR A 26 -6.28 4.44 17.96
CA THR A 26 -6.17 5.18 16.70
C THR A 26 -4.75 5.10 16.17
N ILE A 27 -4.59 4.68 14.92
CA ILE A 27 -3.29 4.62 14.25
C ILE A 27 -3.36 5.39 12.94
N SER A 28 -2.62 6.50 12.89
CA SER A 28 -2.43 7.30 11.69
C SER A 28 -1.21 6.79 10.93
N LEU A 29 -1.38 6.46 9.65
CA LEU A 29 -0.33 5.91 8.80
C LEU A 29 -0.18 6.70 7.50
N LEU A 30 1.03 6.72 6.97
CA LEU A 30 1.31 7.06 5.58
C LEU A 30 1.63 5.76 4.85
N ARG A 31 0.78 5.37 3.89
CA ARG A 31 1.02 4.23 3.02
C ARG A 31 1.83 4.66 1.82
N PHE A 32 2.88 3.91 1.49
CA PHE A 32 3.62 3.97 0.22
C PHE A 32 3.32 2.72 -0.63
N ALA A 33 3.10 2.86 -1.93
CA ALA A 33 3.09 1.71 -2.85
C ALA A 33 4.08 1.87 -4.01
N ALA A 34 4.75 0.76 -4.34
CA ALA A 34 5.53 0.62 -5.56
C ALA A 34 5.08 -0.62 -6.34
N LEU A 35 4.94 -0.48 -7.65
CA LEU A 35 4.82 -1.58 -8.59
C LEU A 35 6.21 -1.87 -9.16
N THR A 36 6.68 -3.09 -9.03
CA THR A 36 8.02 -3.51 -9.45
C THR A 36 7.94 -4.72 -10.36
N THR A 37 8.81 -4.76 -11.37
CA THR A 37 9.01 -5.96 -12.21
C THR A 37 10.24 -6.69 -11.69
N PRO A 38 10.17 -8.00 -11.37
CA PRO A 38 11.33 -8.80 -10.98
C PRO A 38 12.40 -8.80 -12.08
N GLY A 39 13.67 -8.62 -11.70
CA GLY A 39 14.79 -8.46 -12.65
C GLY A 39 15.13 -9.71 -13.48
N THR A 40 14.75 -10.90 -13.01
CA THR A 40 14.88 -12.15 -13.76
C THR A 40 13.47 -12.70 -13.99
N PRO A 41 12.93 -12.63 -15.23
CA PRO A 41 11.69 -13.30 -15.55
C PRO A 41 11.92 -14.80 -15.40
N HIS A 42 11.41 -15.40 -14.33
CA HIS A 42 11.51 -16.84 -14.16
C HIS A 42 10.57 -17.60 -15.12
N ASP A 43 9.62 -16.87 -15.72
CA ASP A 43 8.65 -17.31 -16.73
C ASP A 43 8.39 -16.20 -17.78
N ALA A 44 7.96 -16.56 -18.99
CA ALA A 44 7.65 -15.64 -20.10
C ALA A 44 6.44 -14.69 -19.85
N ARG A 45 5.92 -14.62 -18.62
CA ARG A 45 4.87 -13.67 -18.23
C ARG A 45 5.47 -12.49 -17.48
N GLN A 46 5.06 -11.28 -17.86
CA GLN A 46 5.29 -10.07 -17.07
C GLN A 46 4.63 -10.26 -15.70
N GLN A 47 5.41 -10.56 -14.67
CA GLN A 47 4.94 -10.54 -13.29
C GLN A 47 5.18 -9.14 -12.73
N GLU A 48 4.11 -8.51 -12.24
CA GLU A 48 4.20 -7.25 -11.52
C GLU A 48 3.99 -7.55 -10.03
N MET A 49 4.93 -7.11 -9.20
CA MET A 49 4.85 -7.21 -7.76
C MET A 49 4.47 -5.85 -7.19
N ARG A 50 3.46 -5.84 -6.32
CA ARG A 50 3.08 -4.64 -5.56
C ARG A 50 3.64 -4.74 -4.16
N ILE A 51 4.53 -3.82 -3.82
CA ILE A 51 5.06 -3.66 -2.46
C ILE A 51 4.31 -2.50 -1.81
N GLU A 52 3.78 -2.72 -0.61
CA GLU A 52 3.19 -1.67 0.21
C GLU A 52 3.92 -1.54 1.54
N CYS A 53 4.27 -0.31 1.90
CA CYS A 53 4.90 0.02 3.17
C CYS A 53 3.99 0.97 3.94
N PHE A 54 3.88 0.76 5.25
CA PHE A 54 3.05 1.57 6.14
C PHE A 54 3.92 2.20 7.21
N TYR A 55 3.93 3.53 7.26
CA TYR A 55 4.75 4.30 8.19
C TYR A 55 3.88 5.02 9.22
N PRO A 56 4.26 5.07 10.51
CA PRO A 56 3.54 5.86 11.50
C PRO A 56 3.58 7.34 11.12
N ALA A 57 2.43 8.01 11.10
CA ALA A 57 2.34 9.44 10.81
C ALA A 57 2.66 10.31 12.04
N ASP A 58 2.63 9.72 13.24
CA ASP A 58 2.90 10.38 14.51
C ASP A 58 3.50 9.41 15.55
N GLU A 59 3.99 9.98 16.66
CA GLU A 59 4.63 9.25 17.75
C GLU A 59 3.69 8.28 18.47
N ALA A 60 2.40 8.62 18.59
CA ALA A 60 1.42 7.72 19.20
C ALA A 60 1.22 6.46 18.36
N SER A 61 1.14 6.63 17.04
CA SER A 61 1.03 5.57 16.04
C SER A 61 2.28 4.70 16.00
N ARG A 62 3.48 5.30 16.12
CA ARG A 62 4.75 4.54 16.23
C ARG A 62 4.72 3.59 17.44
N ARG A 63 4.39 4.12 18.62
CA ARG A 63 4.29 3.32 19.85
C ARG A 63 3.22 2.25 19.76
N ALA A 64 2.12 2.51 19.06
CA ALA A 64 1.07 1.52 18.84
C ALA A 64 1.57 0.36 17.96
N LEU A 65 2.27 0.66 16.86
CA LEU A 65 2.84 -0.36 15.96
C LEU A 65 3.93 -1.22 16.63
N GLU A 66 4.77 -0.60 17.46
CA GLU A 66 5.82 -1.31 18.21
C GLU A 66 5.27 -2.39 19.14
N ARG A 67 4.06 -2.21 19.69
CA ARG A 67 3.39 -3.23 20.53
C ARG A 67 2.81 -4.40 19.75
N ILE A 68 2.67 -4.29 18.43
CA ILE A 68 2.02 -5.30 17.58
C ILE A 68 3.06 -6.05 16.72
N THR A 69 4.24 -5.46 16.50
CA THR A 69 5.29 -6.01 15.63
C THR A 69 6.37 -6.79 16.40
N LEU A 70 6.37 -6.72 17.73
CA LEU A 70 7.22 -7.49 18.67
C LEU A 70 6.36 -8.46 19.48
#